data_AF-A0A3M3KDC2-F1
#
_entry.id   AF-A0A3M3KDC2-F1
#
_cell.length_a   1.000
_cell.length_b   1.000
_cell.length_c   1.000
_cell.angle_alpha   90.00
_cell.angle_beta   90.00
_cell.angle_gamma   90.00
#
_symmetry.space_group_name_H-M   'P 1'
#
loop_
_entity.id
_entity.type
_entity.pdbx_description
1 polymer ?
#
loop_
_entity_poly.entity_id
_entity_poly.type
_entity_poly.pdbx_seq_one_letter_code
_entity_poly.pdbx_strand_id
1 'polypeptide(L)'
;MESVHETLNPTGPGQQDEFTEWMRSPDARFVGAKRLPDGTYAGVLPLMFTYAICLGVTYETAYQKRFCYENTPACLHEYSKLESFNDEPKSWVARRPL
;
A
#
# COMPACT_ATOMS: atom_id res chain seq x y z
N MET A 1 -14.68 8.47 -12.39
CA MET A 1 -13.63 7.43 -12.53
C MET A 1 -12.47 7.97 -11.72
N GLU A 2 -12.19 7.40 -10.55
CA GLU A 2 -11.04 7.84 -9.73
C GLU A 2 -9.76 7.68 -10.55
N SER A 3 -8.86 8.65 -10.43
CA SER A 3 -7.56 8.58 -11.10
C SER A 3 -6.64 7.60 -10.37
N VAL A 4 -5.74 6.93 -11.09
CA VAL A 4 -4.73 6.03 -10.48
C VAL A 4 -3.91 6.75 -9.40
N HIS A 5 -3.63 8.03 -9.59
CA HIS A 5 -2.93 8.86 -8.61
C HIS A 5 -3.72 9.01 -7.31
N GLU A 6 -5.02 9.26 -7.40
CA GLU A 6 -5.93 9.39 -6.25
C GLU A 6 -6.12 8.06 -5.51
N THR A 7 -6.18 6.94 -6.25
CA THR A 7 -6.19 5.61 -5.62
C THR A 7 -4.91 5.33 -4.84
N LEU A 8 -3.75 5.66 -5.40
CA LEU A 8 -2.45 5.42 -4.76
C LEU A 8 -2.23 6.34 -3.55
N ASN A 9 -2.68 7.58 -3.66
CA ASN A 9 -2.41 8.66 -2.71
C ASN A 9 -3.71 9.42 -2.41
N PRO A 10 -4.66 8.79 -1.69
CA PRO A 10 -5.93 9.42 -1.41
C PRO A 10 -5.75 10.63 -0.50
N THR A 11 -6.45 11.72 -0.79
CA THR A 11 -6.35 13.00 -0.07
C THR A 11 -7.42 13.18 1.01
N GLY A 12 -8.08 12.08 1.40
CA GLY A 12 -9.08 12.11 2.47
C GLY A 12 -8.47 12.48 3.83
N PRO A 13 -9.29 12.95 4.78
CA PRO A 13 -8.81 13.41 6.09
C PRO A 13 -7.97 12.35 6.81
N GLY A 14 -6.73 12.69 7.16
CA GLY A 14 -5.84 11.83 7.93
C GLY A 14 -5.23 10.65 7.16
N GLN A 15 -5.40 10.58 5.84
CA GLN A 15 -4.82 9.51 5.01
C GLN A 15 -3.40 9.81 4.52
N GLN A 16 -2.96 11.06 4.65
CA GLN A 16 -1.64 11.54 4.26
C GLN A 16 -1.01 12.33 5.41
N ASP A 17 0.28 12.08 5.63
CA ASP A 17 1.15 12.75 6.61
C ASP A 17 2.62 12.66 6.16
N GLU A 18 3.53 13.22 6.97
CA GLU A 18 4.98 13.20 6.70
C GLU A 18 5.53 11.79 6.48
N PHE A 19 4.97 10.77 7.13
CA PHE A 19 5.42 9.38 6.94
C PHE A 19 5.00 8.83 5.58
N THR A 20 3.77 9.11 5.13
CA THR A 20 3.34 8.73 3.77
C THR A 20 4.15 9.45 2.69
N GLU A 21 4.62 10.67 2.94
CA GLU A 21 5.54 11.39 2.05
C GLU A 21 6.91 10.70 2.01
N TRP A 22 7.46 10.33 3.17
CA TRP A 22 8.70 9.56 3.25
C TRP A 22 8.59 8.21 2.55
N MET A 23 7.48 7.48 2.70
CA MET A 23 7.25 6.21 2.00
C MET A 23 7.36 6.36 0.48
N ARG A 24 6.89 7.48 -0.07
CA ARG A 24 6.98 7.80 -1.51
C ARG A 24 8.34 8.31 -1.97
N SER A 25 9.25 8.58 -1.04
CA SER A 25 10.58 9.07 -1.36
C SER A 25 11.41 7.99 -2.08
N PRO A 26 12.52 8.37 -2.75
CA PRO A 26 13.46 7.43 -3.36
C PRO A 26 14.08 6.40 -2.38
N ASP A 27 14.04 6.68 -1.07
CA ASP A 27 14.59 5.80 -0.04
C ASP A 27 13.69 4.59 0.20
N ALA A 28 12.37 4.80 0.29
CA ALA A 28 11.38 3.76 0.58
C ALA A 28 10.68 3.21 -0.69
N ARG A 29 10.69 3.98 -1.79
CA ARG A 29 10.30 3.56 -3.16
C ARG A 29 8.85 3.09 -3.35
N PHE A 30 7.95 3.42 -2.43
CA PHE A 30 6.53 3.15 -2.62
C PHE A 30 5.96 4.08 -3.69
N VAL A 31 5.17 3.54 -4.62
CA VAL A 31 4.46 4.36 -5.64
C VAL A 31 3.12 4.88 -5.14
N GLY A 32 2.60 4.28 -4.07
CA GLY A 32 1.41 4.74 -3.35
C GLY A 32 1.59 4.50 -1.85
N ALA A 33 1.07 5.43 -1.06
CA ALA A 33 1.09 5.34 0.38
C ALA A 33 -0.18 5.97 0.95
N LYS A 34 -0.75 5.33 1.97
CA LYS A 34 -1.83 5.91 2.78
C LYS A 34 -1.73 5.44 4.22
N ARG A 35 -2.12 6.34 5.12
CA ARG A 35 -2.48 5.98 6.49
C ARG A 35 -3.90 5.45 6.51
N LEU A 36 -4.09 4.33 7.19
CA LEU A 36 -5.38 3.70 7.37
C LEU A 36 -6.10 4.29 8.61
N PRO A 37 -7.44 4.21 8.69
CA PRO A 37 -8.21 4.64 9.85
C PRO A 37 -7.74 4.08 11.21
N ASP A 38 -7.20 2.86 11.24
CA ASP A 38 -6.65 2.25 12.47
C ASP A 38 -5.28 2.82 12.89
N GLY A 39 -4.74 3.78 12.12
CA GLY A 39 -3.47 4.45 12.35
C GLY A 39 -2.26 3.72 11.76
N THR A 40 -2.45 2.53 11.19
CA THR A 40 -1.37 1.81 10.50
C THR A 40 -1.19 2.31 9.07
N TYR A 41 -0.11 1.89 8.42
CA TYR A 41 0.24 2.35 7.08
C TYR A 41 0.21 1.23 6.07
N ALA A 42 -0.32 1.56 4.90
CA ALA A 42 -0.32 0.73 3.71
C ALA A 42 0.47 1.40 2.60
N GLY A 43 1.23 0.60 1.85
CA GLY A 43 1.98 1.05 0.70
C GLY A 43 1.81 0.13 -0.51
N VAL A 44 1.96 0.69 -1.70
CA VAL A 44 2.06 -0.05 -2.96
C VAL A 44 3.50 0.01 -3.44
N LEU A 45 4.14 -1.15 -3.57
CA LEU A 45 5.52 -1.28 -4.04
C LEU A 45 5.54 -1.89 -5.45
N PRO A 46 6.20 -1.25 -6.43
CA PRO A 46 6.47 -1.88 -7.72
C PRO A 46 7.61 -2.90 -7.56
N LEU A 47 7.38 -4.11 -8.05
CA LEU A 47 8.40 -5.15 -8.19
C LEU A 47 8.82 -5.26 -9.66
N MET A 48 9.81 -6.12 -9.95
CA MET A 48 10.35 -6.27 -11.31
C MET A 48 9.29 -6.57 -12.39
N PHE A 49 8.24 -7.32 -12.03
CA PHE A 49 7.15 -7.71 -12.95
C PHE A 49 5.75 -7.60 -12.34
N THR A 50 5.64 -7.24 -11.06
CA THR A 50 4.39 -7.34 -10.29
C THR A 50 4.24 -6.13 -9.37
N TYR A 51 3.08 -5.99 -8.73
CA TYR A 51 2.85 -4.99 -7.69
C TYR A 51 2.58 -5.68 -6.37
N ALA A 52 2.93 -5.03 -5.27
CA ALA A 52 2.66 -5.56 -3.94
C ALA A 52 1.99 -4.54 -3.04
N ILE A 53 0.94 -4.96 -2.36
CA ILE A 53 0.39 -4.27 -1.19
C ILE A 53 1.23 -4.65 0.02
N CYS A 54 1.72 -3.66 0.73
CA CYS A 54 2.50 -3.78 1.96
C CYS A 54 1.67 -3.18 3.11
N LEU A 55 1.40 -3.97 4.15
CA LEU A 55 0.72 -3.51 5.37
C LEU A 55 1.68 -3.50 6.55
N GLY A 56 1.47 -2.56 7.48
CA GLY A 56 2.28 -2.43 8.68
C GLY A 56 3.66 -1.85 8.39
N VAL A 57 3.73 -0.91 7.45
CA VAL A 57 4.98 -0.23 7.08
C VAL A 57 5.43 0.68 8.24
N THR A 58 6.72 0.63 8.56
CA THR A 58 7.40 1.46 9.57
C THR A 58 8.71 1.99 8.99
N TYR A 59 9.43 2.84 9.72
CA TYR A 59 10.75 3.31 9.29
C TYR A 59 11.78 2.17 9.20
N GLU A 60 11.64 1.16 10.05
CA GLU A 60 12.57 0.04 10.16
C GLU A 60 12.17 -1.15 9.28
N THR A 61 10.87 -1.28 8.98
CA THR A 61 10.30 -2.45 8.32
C THR A 61 9.38 -2.04 7.17
N ALA A 62 9.77 -2.42 5.94
CA ALA A 62 9.02 -2.07 4.73
C ALA A 62 7.63 -2.74 4.64
N TYR A 63 7.39 -3.85 5.34
CA TYR A 63 6.08 -4.50 5.42
C TYR A 63 6.09 -5.54 6.53
N GLN A 64 5.00 -5.71 7.27
CA GLN A 64 4.77 -6.91 8.09
C GLN A 64 3.97 -7.98 7.33
N LYS A 65 3.05 -7.53 6.46
CA LYS A 65 2.33 -8.39 5.52
C LYS A 65 2.52 -7.85 4.10
N ARG A 66 2.93 -8.71 3.17
CA ARG A 66 3.04 -8.36 1.75
C ARG A 66 2.21 -9.30 0.88
N PHE A 67 1.39 -8.71 0.02
CA PHE A 67 0.50 -9.40 -0.92
C PHE A 67 0.88 -9.01 -2.35
N CYS A 68 1.35 -9.96 -3.15
CA CYS A 68 1.81 -9.73 -4.52
C CYS A 68 0.69 -10.01 -5.53
N TYR A 69 0.64 -9.20 -6.59
CA TYR A 69 -0.36 -9.23 -7.64
C TYR A 69 0.31 -9.21 -9.02
N GLU A 70 -0.13 -10.09 -9.91
CA GLU A 70 0.27 -10.07 -11.33
C GLU A 70 -0.41 -8.94 -12.11
N ASN A 71 -1.59 -8.51 -11.64
CA ASN A 71 -2.43 -7.55 -12.33
C ASN A 71 -2.53 -6.24 -11.50
N THR A 72 -2.05 -5.13 -12.08
CA THR A 72 -2.07 -3.80 -11.45
C THR A 72 -3.49 -3.34 -11.08
N PRO A 73 -4.49 -3.36 -11.98
CA PRO A 73 -5.89 -3.12 -11.62
C PRO A 73 -6.38 -3.90 -10.39
N ALA A 74 -6.05 -5.18 -10.26
CA ALA A 74 -6.45 -5.98 -9.10
C ALA A 74 -5.78 -5.50 -7.81
N CYS A 75 -4.48 -5.18 -7.88
CA CYS A 75 -3.73 -4.60 -6.76
C CYS A 75 -4.35 -3.26 -6.30
N LEU A 76 -4.62 -2.35 -7.23
CA LEU A 76 -5.17 -1.03 -6.90
C LEU A 76 -6.60 -1.13 -6.35
N HIS A 77 -7.41 -2.02 -6.92
CA HIS A 77 -8.78 -2.26 -6.45
C HIS A 77 -8.83 -2.82 -5.02
N GLU A 78 -7.91 -3.71 -4.65
CA GLU A 78 -7.85 -4.22 -3.28
C GLU A 78 -7.20 -3.21 -2.33
N TYR A 79 -6.19 -2.47 -2.79
CA TYR A 79 -5.56 -1.41 -2.00
C TYR A 79 -6.55 -0.30 -1.62
N SER A 80 -7.46 0.11 -2.52
CA SER A 80 -8.42 1.17 -2.23
C SER A 80 -9.37 0.80 -1.08
N LYS A 81 -9.70 -0.48 -0.93
CA LYS A 81 -10.62 -1.01 0.09
C LYS A 81 -10.02 -1.13 1.49
N LEU A 82 -8.70 -1.02 1.63
CA LEU A 82 -8.04 -1.20 2.93
C LEU A 82 -8.44 -0.10 3.91
N GLU A 83 -8.84 -0.52 5.10
CA GLU A 83 -9.20 0.29 6.26
C GLU A 83 -8.40 -0.09 7.52
N SER A 84 -7.78 -1.28 7.57
CA SER A 84 -6.98 -1.72 8.70
C SER A 84 -5.81 -2.64 8.33
N PHE A 85 -4.83 -2.76 9.24
CA PHE A 85 -3.75 -3.75 9.14
C PHE A 85 -4.25 -5.20 9.17
N ASN A 86 -5.41 -5.43 9.78
CA ASN A 86 -6.00 -6.76 9.87
C ASN A 86 -6.74 -7.16 8.61
N ASP A 87 -6.95 -6.22 7.68
CA ASP A 87 -7.56 -6.52 6.40
C ASP A 87 -6.67 -7.50 5.62
N GLU A 88 -7.33 -8.49 5.02
CA GLU A 88 -6.70 -9.42 4.10
C GLU A 88 -7.21 -9.14 2.69
N PRO A 89 -6.45 -8.39 1.88
CA PRO A 89 -6.84 -8.15 0.50
C PRO A 89 -6.89 -9.49 -0.25
N LYS A 90 -7.74 -9.57 -1.27
CA LYS A 90 -8.01 -10.82 -2.01
C LYS A 90 -7.21 -10.88 -3.29
N SER A 91 -7.31 -12.01 -4.00
CA SER A 91 -6.79 -12.16 -5.38
C SER A 91 -5.27 -11.96 -5.54
N TRP A 92 -4.51 -12.10 -4.45
CA TRP A 92 -3.05 -12.12 -4.50
C TRP A 92 -2.56 -13.49 -4.97
N VAL A 93 -1.43 -13.50 -5.67
CA VAL A 93 -0.77 -14.72 -6.17
C VAL A 93 0.28 -15.25 -5.18
N ALA A 94 0.79 -14.38 -4.31
CA ALA A 94 1.71 -14.76 -3.25
C ALA A 94 1.56 -13.86 -2.03
N ARG A 95 1.62 -14.46 -0.84
CA ARG A 95 1.76 -13.76 0.45
C ARG A 95 3.12 -14.07 1.06
N ARG A 96 3.74 -13.07 1.67
CA ARG A 96 4.95 -13.21 2.48
C ARG A 96 4.69 -12.60 3.86
N PRO A 97 4.59 -13.40 4.93
CA PRO A 97 4.79 -12.88 6.28
C PRO A 97 6.28 -12.58 6.47
N LEU A 98 6.61 -11.57 7.29
CA LEU A 98 7.91 -11.51 7.95
C LEU A 98 7.97 -12.51 9.10
#